data_AF-A0A5C7KRE7-F1
#
_entry.id   AF-A0A5C7KRE7-F1
#
_cell.length_a   1.000
_cell.length_b   1.000
_cell.length_c   1.000
_cell.angle_alpha   90.00
_cell.angle_beta   90.00
_cell.angle_gamma   90.00
#
_symmetry.space_group_name_H-M   'P 1'
#
loop_
_entity.id
_entity.type
_entity.pdbx_description
1 polymer ?
#
loop_
_entity_poly.entity_id
_entity_poly.type
_entity_poly.pdbx_seq_one_letter_code
_entity_poly.pdbx_strand_id
1 'polypeptide(L)'
;MRSLYLRRLKRLLDGWSVPHFLFGMVMATAAIAFGWSLILSFIGMLFIAIAWEYFERRMQIHEAFGNPWMDVVLPILAFGLTLLLVDQAPLHQEEHIGLFVSATGLFLFVNAAAWKARFEKEKDFLG
;
A
#
# COMPACT_ATOMS: atom_id res chain seq x y z
N MET A 1 14.44 -11.67 26.33
CA MET A 1 14.72 -10.38 25.65
C MET A 1 14.60 -10.40 24.12
N ARG A 2 14.06 -11.45 23.49
CA ARG A 2 13.46 -11.35 22.14
C ARG A 2 12.03 -10.82 22.29
N SER A 3 11.65 -9.61 21.91
CA SER A 3 12.33 -8.32 21.83
C SER A 3 11.16 -7.34 21.80
N LEU A 4 11.08 -6.39 22.74
CA LEU A 4 10.03 -5.37 22.77
C LEU A 4 9.90 -4.64 21.41
N TYR A 5 11.00 -4.56 20.65
CA TYR A 5 11.06 -4.03 19.30
C TYR A 5 10.26 -4.86 18.29
N LEU A 6 10.34 -6.19 18.32
CA LEU A 6 9.58 -7.05 17.40
C LEU A 6 8.07 -6.90 17.61
N ARG A 7 7.63 -6.75 18.87
CA ARG A 7 6.21 -6.50 19.16
C ARG A 7 5.75 -5.12 18.72
N ARG A 8 6.61 -4.10 18.80
CA ARG A 8 6.31 -2.77 18.27
C ARG A 8 6.30 -2.77 16.75
N LEU A 9 7.23 -3.46 16.09
CA LEU A 9 7.28 -3.56 14.63
C LEU A 9 6.06 -4.30 14.08
N LYS A 10 5.64 -5.42 14.71
CA LYS A 10 4.41 -6.14 14.32
C LYS A 10 3.15 -5.26 14.43
N ARG A 11 3.14 -4.28 15.35
CA ARG A 11 2.04 -3.32 15.48
C ARG A 11 2.09 -2.16 14.49
N LEU A 12 3.24 -1.91 13.86
CA LEU A 12 3.44 -0.84 12.87
C LEU A 12 3.37 -1.37 11.43
N LEU A 13 3.50 -2.68 11.25
CA LEU A 13 3.41 -3.40 9.99
C LEU A 13 2.45 -4.57 10.21
N ASP A 14 1.20 -4.25 10.47
CA ASP A 14 0.17 -5.27 10.62
C ASP A 14 -0.35 -5.70 9.24
N GLY A 15 -1.31 -6.63 9.23
CA GLY A 15 -1.89 -7.11 7.97
C GLY A 15 -2.59 -6.00 7.18
N TRP A 16 -2.95 -4.89 7.85
CA TRP A 16 -3.64 -3.77 7.27
C TRP A 16 -2.73 -2.83 6.51
N SER A 17 -1.46 -2.71 6.93
CA SER A 17 -0.48 -1.87 6.24
C SER A 17 -0.03 -2.41 4.86
N VAL A 18 -0.27 -3.70 4.58
CA VAL A 18 0.16 -4.35 3.32
C VAL A 18 -0.58 -3.81 2.09
N PRO A 19 -1.93 -3.70 2.09
CA PRO A 19 -2.67 -2.99 1.05
C PRO A 19 -2.13 -1.59 0.73
N HIS A 20 -1.74 -0.80 1.74
CA HIS A 20 -1.19 0.55 1.55
C HIS A 20 0.16 0.52 0.83
N PHE A 21 1.05 -0.40 1.22
CA PHE A 21 2.30 -0.63 0.50
C PHE A 21 2.06 -0.98 -0.98
N LEU A 22 1.17 -1.96 -1.24
CA LEU A 22 0.84 -2.40 -2.60
C LEU A 22 0.20 -1.27 -3.43
N PHE A 23 -0.62 -0.42 -2.82
CA PHE A 23 -1.21 0.73 -3.48
C PHE A 23 -0.14 1.69 -4.04
N GLY A 24 0.95 1.93 -3.30
CA GLY A 24 2.09 2.70 -3.81
C GLY A 24 2.73 2.10 -5.05
N MET A 25 2.88 0.77 -5.09
CA MET A 25 3.38 0.05 -6.27
C MET A 25 2.43 0.18 -7.46
N VAL A 26 1.12 0.06 -7.23
CA VAL A 26 0.09 0.24 -8.26
C VAL A 26 0.17 1.62 -8.87
N MET A 27 0.26 2.67 -8.05
CA MET A 27 0.34 4.05 -8.54
C MET A 27 1.63 4.32 -9.33
N ALA A 28 2.77 3.75 -8.91
CA ALA A 28 4.03 3.90 -9.64
C ALA A 28 4.00 3.14 -10.97
N THR A 29 3.57 1.88 -10.97
CA THR A 29 3.46 1.08 -12.20
C THR A 29 2.42 1.66 -13.17
N ALA A 30 1.32 2.23 -12.69
CA ALA A 30 0.37 2.97 -13.53
C ALA A 30 1.03 4.19 -14.19
N ALA A 31 1.77 4.98 -13.41
CA ALA A 31 2.44 6.16 -13.94
C ALA A 31 3.42 5.83 -15.06
N ILE A 32 4.21 4.76 -14.88
CA ILE A 32 5.14 4.24 -15.89
C ILE A 32 4.38 3.67 -17.11
N ALA A 33 3.41 2.78 -16.88
CA ALA A 33 2.72 2.05 -17.94
C ALA A 33 1.83 2.94 -18.83
N PHE A 34 1.41 4.11 -18.35
CA PHE A 34 0.57 5.04 -19.12
C PHE A 34 1.24 6.38 -19.40
N GLY A 35 2.52 6.54 -19.03
CA GLY A 35 3.26 7.79 -19.21
C GLY A 35 2.62 8.98 -18.48
N TRP A 36 2.00 8.75 -17.32
CA TRP A 36 1.40 9.84 -16.53
C TRP A 36 2.48 10.70 -15.91
N SER A 37 2.13 11.96 -15.61
CA SER A 37 3.02 12.84 -14.84
C SER A 37 3.33 12.22 -13.48
N LEU A 38 4.62 12.00 -13.19
CA LEU A 38 5.07 11.45 -11.92
C LEU A 38 4.63 12.30 -10.73
N ILE A 39 4.69 13.62 -10.87
CA ILE A 39 4.29 14.57 -9.82
C ILE A 39 2.78 14.44 -9.54
N LEU A 40 1.95 14.41 -10.60
CA LEU A 40 0.50 14.27 -10.43
C LEU A 40 0.13 12.89 -9.87
N SER A 41 0.83 11.84 -10.30
CA SER A 41 0.62 10.48 -9.80
C SER A 41 0.98 10.37 -8.31
N PHE A 42 2.08 11.01 -7.89
CA PHE A 42 2.49 11.08 -6.50
C PHE A 42 1.50 11.86 -5.63
N ILE A 43 1.07 13.05 -6.08
CA ILE A 43 0.07 13.85 -5.35
C ILE A 43 -1.27 13.12 -5.28
N GLY A 44 -1.70 12.48 -6.37
CA GLY A 44 -2.93 11.68 -6.41
C GLY A 44 -2.86 10.49 -5.45
N MET A 45 -1.73 9.77 -5.43
CA MET A 45 -1.47 8.69 -4.48
C MET A 45 -1.57 9.19 -3.03
N LEU A 46 -0.93 10.30 -2.69
CA LEU A 46 -1.01 10.87 -1.33
C LEU A 46 -2.44 11.23 -0.95
N PHE A 47 -3.18 11.88 -1.86
CA PHE A 47 -4.55 12.26 -1.61
C PHE A 47 -5.44 11.03 -1.36
N ILE A 48 -5.30 9.98 -2.18
CA ILE A 48 -6.05 8.73 -2.01
C ILE A 48 -5.65 8.03 -0.71
N ALA A 49 -4.36 7.94 -0.38
CA ALA A 49 -3.90 7.31 0.86
C ALA A 49 -4.45 8.00 2.11
N ILE A 50 -4.45 9.34 2.13
CA ILE A 50 -5.03 10.13 3.23
C ILE A 50 -6.56 9.97 3.29
N ALA A 51 -7.23 9.96 2.13
CA ALA A 51 -8.68 9.76 2.07
C ALA A 51 -9.08 8.35 2.53
N TRP A 52 -8.25 7.34 2.23
CA TRP A 52 -8.43 5.96 2.65
C TRP A 52 -8.31 5.82 4.17
N GLU A 53 -7.24 6.35 4.76
CA GLU A 53 -7.06 6.43 6.21
C GLU A 53 -8.24 7.14 6.90
N TYR A 54 -8.73 8.24 6.31
CA TYR A 54 -9.92 8.92 6.82
C TYR A 54 -11.17 8.02 6.78
N PHE A 55 -11.36 7.26 5.70
CA PHE A 55 -12.46 6.31 5.55
C PHE A 55 -12.39 5.18 6.59
N GLU A 56 -11.22 4.67 6.89
CA GLU A 56 -11.04 3.57 7.85
C GLU A 56 -11.35 4.00 9.28
N ARG A 57 -10.94 5.22 9.66
CA ARG A 57 -11.35 5.82 10.92
C ARG A 57 -12.86 5.96 11.04
N ARG A 58 -13.56 6.30 9.94
CA ARG A 58 -15.03 6.34 9.91
C ARG A 58 -15.65 4.96 10.11
N MET A 59 -14.98 3.91 9.65
CA MET A 59 -15.38 2.51 9.83
C MET A 59 -14.94 1.92 11.18
N GLN A 60 -14.41 2.74 12.09
CA GLN A 60 -13.92 2.35 13.42
C GLN A 60 -12.85 1.24 13.37
N ILE A 61 -12.07 1.20 12.30
CA ILE A 61 -10.83 0.43 12.25
C ILE A 61 -9.82 1.23 13.08
N HIS A 62 -9.74 0.89 14.35
CA HIS A 62 -8.84 1.54 15.30
C HIS A 62 -7.58 0.71 15.35
N GLU A 63 -6.56 1.17 14.66
CA GLU A 63 -5.30 0.46 14.59
C GLU A 63 -4.40 0.81 15.77
N ALA A 64 -3.38 -0.01 15.99
CA ALA A 64 -2.41 0.24 17.05
C ALA A 64 -1.75 1.62 16.88
N PHE A 65 -1.42 2.27 18.00
CA PHE A 65 -0.79 3.60 18.02
C PHE A 65 0.44 3.67 17.09
N GLY A 66 0.34 4.46 16.02
CA GLY A 66 1.40 4.67 15.02
C GLY A 66 1.10 4.16 13.61
N ASN A 67 0.07 3.31 13.43
CA ASN A 67 -0.29 2.75 12.13
C ASN A 67 -0.75 3.78 11.08
N PRO A 68 -1.54 4.82 11.43
CA PRO A 68 -1.96 5.85 10.48
C PRO A 68 -0.84 6.57 9.73
N TRP A 69 0.32 6.69 10.36
CA TRP A 69 1.49 7.29 9.72
C TRP A 69 2.17 6.29 8.78
N MET A 70 2.21 5.02 9.16
CA MET A 70 2.77 3.95 8.33
C MET A 70 1.95 3.74 7.07
N ASP A 71 0.64 3.88 7.13
CA ASP A 71 -0.27 3.72 5.99
C ASP A 71 -0.20 4.86 4.97
N VAL A 72 0.46 5.96 5.33
CA VAL A 72 0.87 7.03 4.39
C VAL A 72 2.33 6.87 3.96
N VAL A 73 3.23 6.49 4.88
CA VAL A 73 4.68 6.35 4.59
C VAL A 73 4.97 5.16 3.69
N LEU A 74 4.32 4.02 3.89
CA LEU A 74 4.52 2.81 3.09
C LEU A 74 4.20 3.01 1.61
N PRO A 75 3.05 3.59 1.21
CA PRO A 75 2.79 3.85 -0.20
C PRO A 75 3.80 4.82 -0.81
N ILE A 76 4.30 5.82 -0.06
CA ILE A 76 5.37 6.72 -0.53
C ILE A 76 6.65 5.94 -0.81
N LEU A 77 7.09 5.11 0.15
CA LEU A 77 8.29 4.28 0.01
C LEU A 77 8.16 3.30 -1.15
N ALA A 78 7.02 2.61 -1.23
CA ALA A 78 6.73 1.67 -2.31
C ALA A 78 6.72 2.34 -3.68
N PHE A 79 6.09 3.51 -3.79
CA PHE A 79 6.05 4.31 -5.01
C PHE A 79 7.47 4.68 -5.47
N GLY A 80 8.29 5.24 -4.58
CA GLY A 80 9.67 5.62 -4.88
C GLY A 80 10.56 4.44 -5.26
N LEU A 81 10.50 3.34 -4.50
CA LEU A 81 11.27 2.13 -4.80
C LEU A 81 10.85 1.49 -6.13
N THR A 82 9.55 1.47 -6.43
CA THR A 82 9.03 0.93 -7.69
C THR A 82 9.50 1.75 -8.88
N LEU A 83 9.46 3.08 -8.78
CA LEU A 83 10.01 3.95 -9.83
C LEU A 83 11.50 3.67 -10.07
N LEU A 84 12.30 3.60 -9.01
CA LEU A 84 13.75 3.33 -9.13
C LEU A 84 14.05 1.99 -9.80
N LEU A 85 13.25 0.96 -9.52
CA LEU A 85 13.49 -0.40 -10.03
C LEU A 85 12.90 -0.63 -11.43
N VAL A 86 11.73 -0.07 -11.72
CA VAL A 86 10.97 -0.37 -12.95
C VAL A 86 11.27 0.64 -14.05
N ASP A 87 11.37 1.94 -13.74
CA ASP A 87 11.62 2.98 -14.76
C ASP A 87 13.01 2.87 -15.41
N GLN A 88 13.98 2.31 -14.68
CA GLN A 88 15.34 2.08 -15.18
C GLN A 88 15.53 0.72 -15.85
N ALA A 89 14.53 -0.17 -15.77
CA ALA A 89 14.62 -1.49 -16.36
C ALA A 89 14.44 -1.39 -17.88
N PRO A 90 15.21 -2.14 -18.69
CA PRO A 90 15.07 -2.16 -20.14
C PRO A 90 13.87 -3.00 -20.58
N LEU A 91 12.67 -2.59 -20.15
CA LEU A 91 11.41 -3.27 -20.42
C LEU A 91 10.66 -2.57 -21.56
N HIS A 92 9.94 -3.36 -22.33
CA HIS A 92 9.00 -2.88 -23.34
C HIS A 92 7.68 -2.43 -22.69
N GLN A 93 6.91 -1.62 -23.42
CA GLN A 93 5.64 -1.07 -22.95
C GLN A 93 4.64 -2.15 -22.50
N GLU A 94 4.58 -3.28 -23.21
CA GLU A 94 3.71 -4.40 -22.87
C GLU A 94 4.07 -5.02 -21.51
N GLU A 95 5.36 -5.07 -21.17
CA GLU A 95 5.86 -5.58 -19.91
C GLU A 95 5.53 -4.63 -18.76
N HIS A 96 5.62 -3.30 -18.99
CA HIS A 96 5.15 -2.30 -18.02
C HIS A 96 3.66 -2.43 -17.73
N ILE A 97 2.84 -2.63 -18.77
CA ILE A 97 1.40 -2.88 -18.61
C ILE A 97 1.18 -4.19 -17.82
N GLY A 98 1.93 -5.25 -18.14
CA GLY A 98 1.88 -6.52 -17.42
C GLY A 98 2.19 -6.37 -15.93
N LEU A 99 3.21 -5.57 -15.58
CA LEU A 99 3.54 -5.24 -14.19
C LEU A 99 2.42 -4.47 -13.50
N PHE A 100 1.84 -3.45 -14.15
CA PHE A 100 0.70 -2.71 -13.62
C PHE A 100 -0.51 -3.61 -13.36
N VAL A 101 -0.87 -4.47 -14.31
CA VAL A 101 -1.99 -5.42 -14.16
C VAL A 101 -1.73 -6.41 -13.03
N SER A 102 -0.52 -6.94 -12.94
CA SER A 102 -0.12 -7.89 -11.89
C SER A 102 -0.14 -7.24 -10.51
N ALA A 103 0.43 -6.05 -10.37
CA ALA A 103 0.42 -5.27 -9.12
C ALA A 103 -1.00 -4.92 -8.70
N THR A 104 -1.85 -4.50 -9.64
CA THR A 104 -3.27 -4.20 -9.38
C THR A 104 -4.04 -5.44 -8.95
N GLY A 105 -3.86 -6.58 -9.64
CA GLY A 105 -4.49 -7.84 -9.26
C GLY A 105 -4.10 -8.29 -7.86
N LEU A 106 -2.81 -8.20 -7.53
CA LEU A 106 -2.30 -8.52 -6.20
C LEU A 106 -2.86 -7.57 -5.13
N PHE A 107 -2.86 -6.25 -5.39
CA PHE A 107 -3.44 -5.25 -4.51
C PHE A 107 -4.92 -5.55 -4.22
N LEU A 108 -5.73 -5.76 -5.26
CA LEU A 108 -7.15 -6.03 -5.09
C LEU A 108 -7.41 -7.32 -4.30
N PHE A 109 -6.65 -8.37 -4.58
CA PHE A 109 -6.75 -9.64 -3.87
C PHE A 109 -6.39 -9.49 -2.38
N VAL A 110 -5.24 -8.89 -2.07
CA VAL A 110 -4.76 -8.72 -0.69
C VAL A 110 -5.68 -7.77 0.08
N ASN A 111 -6.11 -6.68 -0.55
CA ASN A 111 -7.06 -5.73 0.05
C ASN A 111 -8.39 -6.42 0.36
N ALA A 112 -8.97 -7.18 -0.58
CA ALA A 112 -10.20 -7.93 -0.34
C ALA A 112 -10.04 -8.96 0.79
N ALA A 113 -8.89 -9.65 0.85
CA ALA A 113 -8.58 -10.59 1.92
C ALA A 113 -8.48 -9.90 3.29
N ALA A 114 -7.82 -8.74 3.38
CA ALA A 114 -7.71 -7.94 4.60
C ALA A 114 -9.09 -7.49 5.11
N TRP A 115 -9.92 -6.93 4.21
CA TRP A 115 -11.29 -6.55 4.55
C TRP A 115 -12.13 -7.74 5.01
N LYS A 116 -12.01 -8.89 4.34
CA LYS A 116 -12.69 -10.11 4.77
C LYS A 116 -12.26 -10.53 6.18
N ALA A 117 -10.95 -10.62 6.44
CA ALA A 117 -10.41 -10.99 7.75
C ALA A 117 -10.90 -10.05 8.86
N ARG A 118 -11.01 -8.74 8.57
CA ARG A 118 -11.61 -7.75 9.47
C ARG A 118 -13.07 -8.04 9.80
N PHE A 119 -13.89 -8.36 8.79
CA PHE A 119 -15.31 -8.66 8.98
C PHE A 119 -15.53 -10.01 9.68
N GLU A 120 -14.62 -10.97 9.48
CA GLU A 120 -14.59 -12.26 10.18
C GLU A 120 -14.00 -12.15 11.61
N LYS A 121 -13.58 -10.96 12.02
CA LYS A 121 -13.05 -10.64 13.36
C LYS A 121 -11.77 -11.43 13.70
N GLU A 122 -10.90 -11.63 12.71
CA GLU A 122 -9.58 -12.19 12.96
C GLU A 122 -8.76 -11.28 13.89
N LYS A 123 -8.09 -11.87 14.88
CA LYS A 123 -7.45 -11.13 15.98
C LYS A 123 -6.39 -10.11 15.51
N ASP A 124 -5.65 -10.43 14.45
CA ASP A 124 -4.62 -9.55 13.91
C ASP A 124 -5.20 -8.34 13.13
N PHE A 125 -6.52 -8.30 12.90
CA PHE A 125 -7.23 -7.27 12.13
C PHE A 125 -8.23 -6.46 12.99
N LEU A 126 -8.25 -6.64 14.31
CA LEU A 126 -9.23 -6.00 15.20
C LEU A 126 -8.73 -4.73 15.90
N GLY A 127 -7.43 -4.45 15.87
CA GLY A 127 -6.78 -3.37 16.64
C GLY A 127 -6.30 -3.82 18.02
#